data_AF-A0A8X6KNS1-F1
#
_entry.id   AF-A0A8X6KNS1-F1
#
_cell.length_a   1.000
_cell.length_b   1.000
_cell.length_c   1.000
_cell.angle_alpha   90.00
_cell.angle_beta   90.00
_cell.angle_gamma   90.00
#
_symmetry.space_group_name_H-M   'P 1'
#
loop_
_entity.id
_entity.type
_entity.pdbx_description
1 polymer ?
#
loop_
_entity_poly.entity_id
_entity_poly.type
_entity_poly.pdbx_seq_one_letter_code
_entity_poly.pdbx_strand_id
1 'polypeptide(L)'
;MWRAIFLCIFFSVFQSSYTLRVKRETGCPDKDAISPCICTNSPFTYLECKNIDDAEVLTKVFENSERYRYKEVHIEFCTLQYLPHHIFETVKVIELYLKNVSLTQLFDRPPEALDELRTLHIENTRVARGIVWEILSPLKSLRILNIYFNVIRTLGTDFSQYVTKDLEQLSFYGTQTRSIKP
;
A
#
# COMPACT_ATOMS: atom_id res chain seq x y z
N MET A 1 -64.84 -42.48 -6.74
CA MET A 1 -64.78 -41.00 -6.62
C MET A 1 -63.34 -40.65 -6.26
N TRP A 2 -62.60 -40.22 -7.27
CA TRP A 2 -61.31 -39.50 -7.35
C TRP A 2 -60.23 -39.58 -6.24
N ARG A 3 -59.02 -39.96 -6.70
CA ARG A 3 -57.70 -39.82 -6.05
C ARG A 3 -57.21 -38.36 -6.13
N ALA A 4 -56.47 -37.89 -5.13
CA ALA A 4 -55.54 -36.75 -5.21
C ALA A 4 -54.39 -37.03 -4.23
N ILE A 5 -53.25 -37.59 -4.65
CA ILE A 5 -52.06 -36.97 -5.28
C ILE A 5 -51.40 -35.90 -4.39
N PHE A 6 -50.24 -36.30 -3.86
CA PHE A 6 -49.18 -35.53 -3.21
C PHE A 6 -48.78 -34.27 -3.99
N LEU A 7 -48.52 -33.17 -3.28
CA LEU A 7 -47.62 -32.11 -3.74
C LEU A 7 -46.82 -31.57 -2.54
N CYS A 8 -45.65 -32.17 -2.32
CA CYS A 8 -44.59 -31.60 -1.49
C CYS A 8 -43.98 -30.41 -2.25
N ILE A 9 -44.22 -29.19 -1.78
CA ILE A 9 -43.55 -28.00 -2.30
C ILE A 9 -42.23 -27.85 -1.54
N PHE A 10 -41.14 -28.35 -2.12
CA PHE A 10 -39.78 -27.98 -1.73
C PHE A 10 -39.51 -26.56 -2.23
N PHE A 11 -39.55 -25.57 -1.34
CA PHE A 11 -39.01 -24.24 -1.61
C PHE A 11 -37.48 -24.30 -1.60
N SER A 12 -36.87 -24.59 -2.75
CA SER A 12 -35.45 -24.35 -2.96
C SER A 12 -35.23 -22.86 -3.22
N VAL A 13 -34.89 -22.10 -2.19
CA VAL A 13 -34.41 -20.72 -2.33
C VAL A 13 -32.99 -20.79 -2.91
N PHE A 14 -32.90 -20.66 -4.23
CA PHE A 14 -31.62 -20.49 -4.93
C PHE A 14 -31.16 -19.04 -4.72
N GLN A 15 -30.40 -18.78 -3.66
CA GLN A 15 -29.75 -17.48 -3.48
C GLN A 15 -28.69 -17.33 -4.57
N SER A 16 -29.05 -16.58 -5.61
CA SER A 16 -28.09 -16.13 -6.62
C SER A 16 -27.21 -15.06 -5.98
N SER A 17 -26.02 -15.46 -5.54
CA SER A 17 -24.96 -14.55 -5.13
C SER A 17 -24.46 -13.81 -6.36
N TYR A 18 -25.12 -12.71 -6.72
CA TYR A 18 -24.60 -11.78 -7.71
C TYR A 18 -23.36 -11.10 -7.12
N THR A 19 -22.18 -11.67 -7.37
CA THR A 19 -20.93 -10.94 -7.17
C THR A 19 -20.89 -9.83 -8.23
N LEU A 20 -21.25 -8.61 -7.83
CA LEU A 20 -21.03 -7.41 -8.61
C LEU A 20 -19.51 -7.30 -8.87
N ARG A 21 -19.08 -7.70 -10.07
CA ARG A 21 -17.71 -7.42 -10.53
C ARG A 21 -17.60 -5.91 -10.69
N VAL A 22 -17.00 -5.25 -9.71
CA VAL A 22 -16.62 -3.84 -9.80
C VAL A 22 -15.74 -3.69 -11.05
N LYS A 23 -16.24 -2.94 -12.02
CA LYS A 23 -15.51 -2.67 -13.26
C LYS A 23 -14.33 -1.77 -12.90
N ARG A 24 -13.12 -2.32 -12.99
CA ARG A 24 -11.88 -1.57 -12.80
C ARG A 24 -11.77 -0.49 -13.87
N GLU A 25 -11.48 0.73 -13.44
CA GLU A 25 -11.32 1.87 -14.31
C GLU A 25 -9.85 2.03 -14.70
N THR A 26 -9.61 2.62 -15.88
CA THR A 26 -8.27 2.86 -16.41
C THR A 26 -7.95 4.34 -16.36
N GLY A 27 -6.73 4.68 -15.97
CA GLY A 27 -6.27 6.06 -15.90
C GLY A 27 -6.57 6.71 -14.56
N CYS A 28 -6.90 7.99 -14.57
CA CYS A 28 -7.03 8.79 -13.37
C CYS A 28 -8.49 8.99 -12.94
N PRO A 29 -8.76 9.01 -11.63
CA PRO A 29 -10.03 9.48 -11.09
C PRO A 29 -10.30 10.95 -11.42
N ASP A 30 -11.52 11.39 -11.14
CA ASP A 30 -11.86 12.81 -11.11
C ASP A 30 -10.92 13.56 -10.15
N LYS A 31 -10.40 14.70 -10.60
CA LYS A 31 -9.42 15.50 -9.85
C LYS A 31 -9.99 16.00 -8.52
N ASP A 32 -11.29 16.31 -8.48
CA ASP A 32 -11.93 16.79 -7.26
C ASP A 32 -12.09 15.68 -6.22
N ALA A 33 -12.22 14.43 -6.69
CA ALA A 33 -12.36 13.25 -5.83
C ALA A 33 -11.04 12.87 -5.14
N ILE A 34 -9.90 13.19 -5.73
CA ILE A 34 -8.56 12.87 -5.20
C ILE A 34 -7.78 14.08 -4.72
N SER A 35 -8.38 15.27 -4.69
CA SER A 35 -7.74 16.47 -4.15
C SER A 35 -7.35 16.27 -2.67
N PRO A 36 -6.13 16.67 -2.23
CA PRO A 36 -5.14 17.50 -2.92
C PRO A 36 -4.10 16.73 -3.75
N CYS A 37 -4.26 15.42 -3.93
CA CYS A 37 -3.35 14.62 -4.73
C CYS A 37 -3.58 14.82 -6.23
N ILE A 38 -2.54 14.58 -7.01
CA ILE A 38 -2.56 14.71 -8.47
C ILE A 38 -2.32 13.33 -9.06
N CYS A 39 -3.22 12.89 -9.94
CA CYS A 39 -3.01 11.70 -10.75
C CYS A 39 -2.60 12.10 -12.16
N THR A 40 -1.57 11.42 -12.68
CA THR A 40 -1.15 11.53 -14.07
C THR A 40 -1.18 10.15 -14.73
N ASN A 41 -1.58 10.09 -15.99
CA ASN A 41 -1.67 8.85 -16.77
C ASN A 41 -0.83 8.93 -18.05
N SER A 42 0.50 8.91 -17.90
CA SER A 42 1.47 8.74 -19.00
C SER A 42 2.90 8.73 -18.41
N PRO A 43 3.75 7.71 -18.65
CA PRO A 43 3.51 6.49 -19.44
C PRO A 43 2.71 5.41 -18.68
N PHE A 44 2.49 5.58 -17.39
CA PHE A 44 1.64 4.75 -16.54
C PHE A 44 0.85 5.65 -15.58
N THR A 45 -0.14 5.07 -14.90
CA THR A 45 -0.93 5.79 -13.91
C THR A 45 -0.14 5.89 -12.60
N TYR A 46 0.20 7.11 -12.17
CA TYR A 46 0.78 7.34 -10.86
C TYR A 46 0.00 8.42 -10.09
N LEU A 47 -0.03 8.26 -8.77
CA LEU A 47 -0.66 9.18 -7.83
C LEU A 47 0.41 9.90 -7.04
N GLU A 48 0.36 11.23 -7.02
CA GLU A 48 1.27 12.08 -6.27
C GLU A 48 0.51 12.87 -5.20
N CYS A 49 0.82 12.61 -3.95
CA CYS A 49 0.23 13.27 -2.79
C CYS A 49 1.29 14.12 -2.09
N LYS A 50 1.05 15.43 -1.98
CA LYS A 50 2.01 16.39 -1.43
C LYS A 50 1.44 17.24 -0.31
N ASN A 51 2.30 17.59 0.66
CA ASN A 51 1.98 18.52 1.74
C ASN A 51 0.74 18.14 2.57
N ILE A 52 0.56 16.84 2.83
CA ILE A 52 -0.53 16.32 3.65
C ILE A 52 -0.04 16.14 5.09
N ASP A 53 -0.78 16.67 6.04
CA ASP A 53 -0.52 16.56 7.48
C ASP A 53 -1.57 15.74 8.25
N ASP A 54 -2.68 15.39 7.58
CA ASP A 54 -3.74 14.55 8.12
C ASP A 54 -3.86 13.24 7.31
N ALA A 55 -3.68 12.10 7.98
CA ALA A 55 -3.77 10.79 7.35
C ALA A 55 -5.18 10.48 6.83
N GLU A 56 -6.21 11.12 7.38
CA GLU A 56 -7.60 11.00 6.93
C GLU A 56 -7.79 11.54 5.51
N VAL A 57 -7.00 12.55 5.11
CA VAL A 57 -7.02 13.07 3.73
C VAL A 57 -6.50 12.00 2.76
N LEU A 58 -5.41 11.30 3.12
CA LEU A 58 -4.93 10.17 2.33
C LEU A 58 -5.97 9.06 2.26
N THR A 59 -6.60 8.69 3.38
CA THR A 59 -7.67 7.68 3.41
C THR A 59 -8.77 8.01 2.39
N LYS A 60 -9.30 9.24 2.41
CA LYS A 60 -10.35 9.67 1.49
C LYS A 60 -9.93 9.62 0.02
N VAL A 61 -8.69 10.02 -0.29
CA VAL A 61 -8.16 9.96 -1.66
C VAL A 61 -8.14 8.52 -2.17
N PHE A 62 -7.70 7.57 -1.34
CA PHE A 62 -7.64 6.16 -1.72
C PHE A 62 -9.02 5.50 -1.79
N GLU A 63 -9.93 5.82 -0.88
CA GLU A 63 -11.33 5.37 -0.94
C GLU A 63 -12.03 5.87 -2.21
N ASN A 64 -11.83 7.15 -2.56
CA ASN A 64 -12.37 7.74 -3.78
C ASN A 64 -11.69 7.21 -5.07
N SER A 65 -10.63 6.41 -4.94
CA SER A 65 -9.91 5.81 -6.06
C SER A 65 -9.88 4.28 -6.04
N GLU A 66 -10.72 3.62 -5.24
CA GLU A 66 -10.76 2.14 -5.08
C GLU A 66 -10.89 1.35 -6.40
N ARG A 67 -11.47 1.96 -7.43
CA ARG A 67 -11.71 1.31 -8.74
C ARG A 67 -10.52 1.43 -9.69
N TYR A 68 -9.57 2.30 -9.34
CA TYR A 68 -8.41 2.61 -10.14
C TYR A 68 -7.20 1.79 -9.66
N ARG A 69 -6.12 1.83 -10.44
CA ARG A 69 -4.86 1.19 -10.07
C ARG A 69 -3.73 2.14 -10.34
N TYR A 70 -2.79 2.22 -9.40
CA TYR A 70 -1.60 3.01 -9.55
C TYR A 70 -0.41 2.08 -9.72
N LYS A 71 0.34 2.31 -10.79
CA LYS A 71 1.65 1.69 -10.95
C LYS A 71 2.59 2.24 -9.87
N GLU A 72 2.56 3.55 -9.66
CA GLU A 72 3.40 4.24 -8.67
C GLU A 72 2.55 5.14 -7.77
N VAL A 73 2.88 5.18 -6.49
CA VAL A 73 2.31 6.11 -5.51
C VAL A 73 3.46 6.88 -4.86
N HIS A 74 3.38 8.20 -4.93
CA HIS A 74 4.34 9.13 -4.36
C HIS A 74 3.68 9.88 -3.21
N ILE A 75 4.26 9.76 -2.02
CA ILE A 75 3.87 10.55 -0.85
C ILE A 75 5.06 11.44 -0.51
N GLU A 76 4.91 12.75 -0.73
CA GLU A 76 6.01 13.69 -0.61
C GLU A 76 5.69 14.88 0.30
N PHE A 77 6.68 15.33 1.07
CA PHE A 77 6.55 16.52 1.93
C PHE A 77 5.39 16.43 2.94
N CYS A 78 5.02 15.21 3.35
CA CYS A 78 3.91 14.97 4.28
C CYS A 78 4.41 14.86 5.74
N THR A 79 3.56 15.25 6.69
CA THR A 79 3.83 15.08 8.13
C THR A 79 2.68 14.31 8.77
N LEU A 80 2.82 13.00 8.89
CA LEU A 80 1.73 12.12 9.31
C LEU A 80 2.11 11.37 10.58
N GLN A 81 1.12 10.84 11.30
CA GLN A 81 1.44 9.90 12.39
C GLN A 81 1.96 8.57 11.82
N TYR A 82 1.32 8.09 10.76
CA TYR A 82 1.62 6.84 10.06
C TYR A 82 0.94 6.83 8.69
N LEU A 83 1.32 5.90 7.82
CA LEU A 83 0.54 5.54 6.64
C LEU A 83 -0.54 4.52 7.05
N PRO A 84 -1.84 4.78 6.81
CA PRO A 84 -2.88 3.82 7.17
C PRO A 84 -2.82 2.57 6.27
N HIS A 85 -2.69 1.37 6.84
CA HIS A 85 -2.56 0.12 6.08
C HIS A 85 -3.75 -0.16 5.16
N HIS A 86 -4.96 0.19 5.60
CA HIS A 86 -6.22 -0.13 4.90
C HIS A 86 -6.34 0.57 3.53
N ILE A 87 -5.64 1.69 3.30
CA ILE A 87 -5.68 2.37 1.99
C ILE A 87 -5.06 1.51 0.88
N PHE A 88 -4.19 0.58 1.24
CA PHE A 88 -3.56 -0.36 0.31
C PHE A 88 -4.39 -1.63 0.09
N GLU A 89 -5.46 -1.84 0.88
CA GLU A 89 -6.41 -2.96 0.67
C GLU A 89 -7.34 -2.69 -0.51
N THR A 90 -7.67 -1.41 -0.73
CA THR A 90 -8.62 -0.96 -1.75
C THR A 90 -7.93 -0.68 -3.08
N VAL A 91 -6.67 -0.23 -3.05
CA VAL A 91 -5.92 0.17 -4.24
C VAL A 91 -4.66 -0.65 -4.41
N LYS A 92 -4.50 -1.25 -5.60
CA LYS A 92 -3.27 -1.95 -5.97
C LYS A 92 -2.15 -0.96 -6.24
N VAL A 93 -1.02 -1.14 -5.55
CA VAL A 93 0.20 -0.35 -5.68
C VAL A 93 1.37 -1.26 -5.99
N ILE A 94 2.12 -0.97 -7.07
CA ILE A 94 3.30 -1.76 -7.45
C ILE A 94 4.59 -1.11 -6.95
N GLU A 95 4.63 0.21 -6.91
CA GLU A 95 5.80 0.98 -6.47
C GLU A 95 5.36 2.09 -5.52
N LEU A 96 6.01 2.16 -4.36
CA LEU A 96 5.71 3.14 -3.32
C LEU A 96 6.95 3.97 -3.03
N TYR A 97 6.80 5.28 -3.20
CA TYR A 97 7.84 6.28 -3.00
C TYR A 97 7.44 7.19 -1.84
N LEU A 98 8.26 7.21 -0.79
CA LEU A 98 8.14 8.12 0.34
C LEU A 98 9.31 9.09 0.31
N LYS A 99 9.04 10.39 0.13
CA LYS A 99 10.09 11.40 -0.05
C LYS A 99 9.86 12.62 0.84
N ASN A 100 10.85 12.99 1.65
CA ASN A 100 10.72 14.14 2.56
C ASN A 100 9.49 14.01 3.50
N VAL A 101 9.21 12.80 4.00
CA VAL A 101 8.05 12.54 4.87
C VAL A 101 8.50 12.48 6.33
N SER A 102 7.71 13.02 7.25
CA SER A 102 7.89 12.81 8.69
C SER A 102 6.77 11.94 9.25
N LEU A 103 7.15 10.85 9.91
CA LEU A 103 6.26 9.83 10.48
C LEU A 103 6.62 9.54 11.93
N THR A 104 5.63 9.19 12.76
CA THR A 104 5.92 8.58 14.07
C THR A 104 6.36 7.13 13.90
N GLN A 105 5.67 6.41 13.01
CA GLN A 105 5.94 5.04 12.58
C GLN A 105 5.53 4.88 11.10
N LEU A 106 6.10 3.93 10.37
CA LEU A 106 5.88 3.84 8.92
C LEU A 106 4.42 3.54 8.56
N PHE A 107 3.83 2.52 9.20
CA PHE A 107 2.43 2.14 9.05
C PHE A 107 1.75 2.01 10.42
N ASP A 108 0.42 2.13 10.50
CA ASP A 108 -0.34 1.83 11.72
C ASP A 108 -0.33 0.34 12.08
N ARG A 109 -0.30 -0.53 11.06
CA ARG A 109 -0.22 -1.99 11.14
C ARG A 109 0.58 -2.54 9.95
N PRO A 110 1.04 -3.81 9.99
CA PRO A 110 1.63 -4.44 8.81
C PRO A 110 0.68 -4.36 7.59
N PRO A 111 1.14 -3.87 6.43
CA PRO A 111 0.29 -3.68 5.25
C PRO A 111 0.16 -4.99 4.46
N GLU A 112 -0.69 -5.90 4.93
CA GLU A 112 -0.87 -7.24 4.34
C GLU A 112 -1.28 -7.21 2.86
N ALA A 113 -1.97 -6.15 2.42
CA ALA A 113 -2.41 -5.98 1.04
C ALA A 113 -1.34 -5.40 0.09
N LEU A 114 -0.13 -5.12 0.57
CA LEU A 114 1.02 -4.73 -0.26
C LEU A 114 1.85 -5.95 -0.72
N ASP A 115 1.21 -7.11 -0.88
CA ASP A 115 1.84 -8.35 -1.31
C ASP A 115 2.35 -8.30 -2.77
N GLU A 116 1.76 -7.44 -3.61
CA GLU A 116 2.17 -7.16 -5.00
C GLU A 116 3.21 -6.03 -5.13
N LEU A 117 3.57 -5.34 -4.03
CA LEU A 117 4.55 -4.24 -4.04
C LEU A 117 5.93 -4.78 -4.44
N ARG A 118 6.50 -4.20 -5.51
CA ARG A 118 7.81 -4.60 -6.06
C ARG A 118 8.93 -3.63 -5.68
N THR A 119 8.60 -2.34 -5.56
CA THR A 119 9.57 -1.30 -5.23
C THR A 119 9.08 -0.53 -4.01
N LEU A 120 9.94 -0.46 -2.99
CA LEU A 120 9.79 0.44 -1.87
C LEU A 120 10.99 1.39 -1.85
N HIS A 121 10.72 2.67 -2.09
CA HIS A 121 11.71 3.73 -2.05
C HIS A 121 11.40 4.69 -0.90
N ILE A 122 12.34 4.84 0.01
CA ILE A 122 12.23 5.72 1.17
C ILE A 122 13.39 6.70 1.12
N GLU A 123 13.10 7.98 0.94
CA GLU A 123 14.10 9.04 0.79
C GLU A 123 13.85 10.19 1.75
N ASN A 124 14.90 10.58 2.46
CA ASN A 124 14.88 11.71 3.40
C ASN A 124 13.63 11.70 4.32
N THR A 125 13.28 10.50 4.81
CA THR A 125 12.07 10.25 5.59
C THR A 125 12.44 10.06 7.04
N ARG A 126 11.84 10.85 7.92
CA ARG A 126 12.07 10.77 9.37
C ARG A 126 11.00 9.88 9.99
N VAL A 127 11.38 8.68 10.42
CA VAL A 127 10.52 7.85 11.28
C VAL A 127 10.97 8.00 12.72
N ALA A 128 10.15 8.59 13.59
CA ALA A 128 10.54 8.97 14.95
C ALA A 128 11.06 7.80 15.79
N ARG A 129 10.46 6.62 15.62
CA ARG A 129 10.88 5.38 16.31
C ARG A 129 11.94 4.57 15.54
N GLY A 130 12.41 5.08 14.40
CA GLY A 130 13.19 4.31 13.44
C GLY A 130 12.33 3.37 12.60
N ILE A 131 12.94 2.77 11.57
CA ILE A 131 12.27 1.76 10.74
C ILE A 131 12.32 0.41 11.48
N VAL A 132 11.15 -0.16 11.74
CA VAL A 132 11.00 -1.52 12.31
C VAL A 132 10.87 -2.50 11.14
N TRP A 133 11.84 -3.38 10.95
CA TRP A 133 11.91 -4.23 9.75
C TRP A 133 10.79 -5.25 9.61
N GLU A 134 10.09 -5.59 10.69
CA GLU A 134 8.93 -6.50 10.68
C GLU A 134 7.83 -6.07 9.70
N ILE A 135 7.72 -4.77 9.43
CA ILE A 135 6.78 -4.22 8.42
C ILE A 135 7.05 -4.73 7.00
N LEU A 136 8.24 -5.26 6.73
CA LEU A 136 8.59 -5.82 5.43
C LEU A 136 8.05 -7.25 5.26
N SER A 137 7.66 -7.91 6.35
CA SER A 137 7.22 -9.31 6.33
C SER A 137 6.09 -9.56 5.32
N PRO A 138 5.06 -8.70 5.18
CA PRO A 138 3.99 -8.92 4.21
C PRO A 138 4.38 -8.63 2.75
N LEU A 139 5.49 -7.93 2.51
CA LEU A 139 5.91 -7.48 1.18
C LEU A 139 6.60 -8.59 0.39
N LYS A 140 5.88 -9.68 0.10
CA LYS A 140 6.44 -10.91 -0.48
C LYS A 140 6.99 -10.70 -1.89
N SER A 141 6.38 -9.83 -2.68
CA SER A 141 6.83 -9.52 -4.04
C SER A 141 7.91 -8.44 -4.12
N LEU A 142 8.41 -7.93 -2.99
CA LEU A 142 9.41 -6.86 -2.99
C LEU A 142 10.68 -7.35 -3.71
N ARG A 143 11.16 -6.56 -4.67
CA ARG A 143 12.38 -6.81 -5.45
C ARG A 143 13.41 -5.72 -5.25
N ILE A 144 12.95 -4.49 -5.05
CA ILE A 144 13.82 -3.31 -4.93
C ILE A 144 13.49 -2.60 -3.62
N LEU A 145 14.49 -2.50 -2.74
CA LEU A 145 14.42 -1.70 -1.52
C LEU A 145 15.52 -0.63 -1.55
N ASN A 146 15.09 0.62 -1.68
CA ASN A 146 15.95 1.79 -1.68
C ASN A 146 15.68 2.63 -0.43
N ILE A 147 16.70 2.88 0.38
CA ILE A 147 16.61 3.69 1.60
C ILE A 147 17.71 4.74 1.55
N TYR A 148 17.33 5.97 1.18
CA TYR A 148 18.25 7.08 0.91
C TYR A 148 18.10 8.20 1.94
N PHE A 149 19.22 8.71 2.46
CA PHE A 149 19.25 9.84 3.38
C PHE A 149 18.37 9.66 4.64
N ASN A 150 18.17 8.42 5.08
CA ASN A 150 17.43 8.09 6.31
C ASN A 150 18.39 7.72 7.44
N VAL A 151 17.99 7.85 8.70
CA VAL A 151 18.85 7.42 9.82
C VAL A 151 18.66 5.92 10.07
N ILE A 152 19.60 5.10 9.58
CA ILE A 152 19.68 3.65 9.85
C ILE A 152 21.01 3.38 10.54
N ARG A 153 21.04 3.37 11.87
CA ARG A 153 22.32 3.24 12.61
C ARG A 153 22.92 1.84 12.53
N THR A 154 22.07 0.82 12.47
CA THR A 154 22.46 -0.58 12.48
C THR A 154 21.55 -1.35 11.55
N LEU A 155 22.13 -2.23 10.75
CA LEU A 155 21.43 -3.23 9.96
C LEU A 155 21.79 -4.59 10.55
N GLY A 156 20.85 -5.23 11.26
CA GLY A 156 21.12 -6.46 12.01
C GLY A 156 20.36 -7.68 11.49
N THR A 157 20.37 -8.73 12.31
CA THR A 157 19.61 -9.97 12.08
C THR A 157 18.10 -9.72 12.03
N ASP A 158 17.62 -8.65 12.66
CA ASP A 158 16.24 -8.20 12.57
C ASP A 158 15.85 -7.84 11.14
N PHE A 159 16.72 -7.17 10.39
CA PHE A 159 16.47 -6.93 8.97
C PHE A 159 16.45 -8.22 8.15
N SER A 160 17.47 -9.07 8.29
CA SER A 160 17.59 -10.31 7.51
C SER A 160 16.49 -11.32 7.82
N GLN A 161 15.90 -11.28 9.01
CA GLN A 161 14.76 -12.10 9.41
C GLN A 161 13.47 -11.74 8.66
N TYR A 162 13.22 -10.44 8.40
CA TYR A 162 11.93 -9.97 7.88
C TYR A 162 11.94 -9.60 6.40
N VAL A 163 13.10 -9.29 5.83
CA VAL A 163 13.20 -9.00 4.39
C VAL A 163 12.93 -10.25 3.55
N THR A 164 12.24 -10.08 2.42
CA THR A 164 11.98 -11.20 1.49
C THR A 164 13.28 -11.74 0.90
N LYS A 165 13.33 -13.06 0.68
CA LYS A 165 14.46 -13.75 0.03
C LYS A 165 14.59 -13.44 -1.46
N ASP A 166 13.53 -12.89 -2.04
CA ASP A 166 13.47 -12.56 -3.47
C ASP A 166 13.98 -11.14 -3.77
N LEU A 167 14.56 -10.44 -2.80
CA LEU A 167 15.06 -9.10 -3.01
C LEU A 167 16.23 -9.13 -4.02
N GLU A 168 16.05 -8.44 -5.14
CA GLU A 168 17.02 -8.37 -6.25
C GLU A 168 17.98 -7.19 -6.07
N GLN A 169 17.49 -6.08 -5.52
CA GLN A 169 18.26 -4.87 -5.28
C GLN A 169 18.00 -4.32 -3.87
N LEU A 170 19.10 -4.10 -3.15
CA LEU A 170 19.11 -3.45 -1.85
C LEU A 170 20.09 -2.27 -1.90
N SER A 171 19.60 -1.06 -1.62
CA SER A 171 20.44 0.14 -1.65
C SER A 171 20.21 1.00 -0.41
N PHE A 172 21.27 1.14 0.40
CA PHE A 172 21.33 2.09 1.50
C PHE A 172 22.33 3.20 1.15
N TYR A 173 21.84 4.41 0.92
CA TYR A 173 22.69 5.55 0.55
C TYR A 173 22.51 6.69 1.54
N GLY A 174 23.62 7.24 2.03
CA GLY A 174 23.56 8.36 2.98
C GLY A 174 22.86 8.03 4.31
N THR A 175 22.86 6.76 4.75
CA THR A 175 22.02 6.32 5.89
C THR A 175 22.65 6.39 7.28
N GLN A 176 23.89 6.87 7.37
CA GLN A 176 24.67 6.90 8.62
C GLN A 176 24.83 5.52 9.30
N THR A 177 24.73 4.43 8.54
CA THR A 177 24.94 3.07 9.03
C THR A 177 26.35 2.91 9.54
N ARG A 178 26.49 2.51 10.81
CA ARG A 178 27.79 2.29 11.45
C ARG A 178 28.15 0.82 11.60
N SER A 179 27.16 -0.06 11.57
CA SER A 179 27.36 -1.50 11.75
C SER A 179 26.35 -2.28 10.93
N ILE A 180 26.85 -3.31 10.24
CA ILE A 180 26.07 -4.35 9.58
C ILE A 180 26.41 -5.64 10.31
N LYS A 181 25.41 -6.28 10.92
CA LYS A 181 25.55 -7.54 11.63
C LYS A 181 24.78 -8.61 10.85
N PRO A 182 25.47 -9.67 10.39
CA PRO A 182 24.82 -10.78 9.70
C PRO A 182 23.85 -11.53 10.63
#